data_AF-A0AA38HHI8-F1
#
_entry.id   AF-A0AA38HHI8-F1
#
_cell.length_a   1.000
_cell.length_b   1.000
_cell.length_c   1.000
_cell.angle_alpha   90.00
_cell.angle_beta   90.00
_cell.angle_gamma   90.00
#
_symmetry.space_group_name_H-M   'P 1'
#
loop_
_entity.id
_entity.type
_entity.pdbx_description
1 polymer ?
#
loop_
_entity_poly.entity_id
_entity_poly.type
_entity_poly.pdbx_seq_one_letter_code
_entity_poly.pdbx_strand_id
1 'polypeptide(L)'
;MFKFNEKPKYRAHEDTFILLRKLFYDFGHTRTYKILNKYSVYLHICVHVLQFCYIYRHPDTDFSRYSTMLINMTFVLASMIFSIFLDKDINEIIQALDSKLWSIHSVDPRVSKKIQYKSRKFNYLFTYALLVLTGSIGVVSLSVWGSEDELYLSVLTFKDLFGSWSSVIKHFYFCTFSFAAYSIFRLPFLMLYVFLQLEIQFYLVNKHILAISIDDNVENVHKWVIQKDIQRKIIFCVKQHSVLKRFVIQLFEIIKRPMPIFLFLGGLSSISLMVFILLHLESLNAISTVRLFLVVCVNIMTVWTFCEAGQRIIDESGATFDSLVKCPWYSWNTKNRRLLVMFMVNSRVPVSFYLAGITLDYTLTVNIYRISFTNALVFYNLNQNS
;
A
#
# COMPACT_ATOMS: atom_id res chain seq x y z
N MET A 1 -1.54 -3.67 -34.15
CA MET A 1 -0.95 -5.02 -34.31
C MET A 1 -0.14 -5.35 -33.07
N PHE A 2 -0.37 -6.50 -32.43
CA PHE A 2 0.36 -6.92 -31.22
C PHE A 2 1.80 -7.27 -31.57
N LYS A 3 2.76 -6.82 -30.75
CA LYS A 3 4.19 -7.04 -31.02
C LYS A 3 4.73 -8.21 -30.20
N PHE A 4 4.90 -9.37 -30.84
CA PHE A 4 5.32 -10.61 -30.17
C PHE A 4 6.84 -10.87 -30.12
N ASN A 5 7.69 -9.92 -30.51
CA ASN A 5 9.16 -10.12 -30.58
C ASN A 5 10.01 -8.94 -30.09
N GLU A 6 9.39 -7.85 -29.60
CA GLU A 6 10.18 -6.73 -29.05
C GLU A 6 10.72 -7.10 -27.67
N LYS A 7 12.01 -6.84 -27.45
CA LYS A 7 12.59 -6.97 -26.10
C LYS A 7 11.82 -6.05 -25.16
N PRO A 8 11.47 -6.49 -23.93
CA PRO A 8 10.95 -5.60 -22.90
C PRO A 8 11.89 -4.40 -22.78
N LYS A 9 11.41 -3.22 -23.13
CA LYS A 9 12.14 -1.96 -22.93
C LYS A 9 11.14 -0.93 -22.43
N TYR A 10 10.78 -1.07 -21.16
CA TYR A 10 10.05 -0.03 -20.45
C TYR A 10 10.90 1.24 -20.43
N ARG A 11 10.28 2.37 -20.76
CA ARG A 11 10.92 3.68 -20.73
C ARG A 11 10.29 4.50 -19.63
N ALA A 12 11.08 5.28 -18.89
CA ALA A 12 10.57 6.07 -17.78
C ALA A 12 9.43 7.06 -18.16
N HIS A 13 9.35 7.50 -19.43
CA HIS A 13 8.24 8.34 -19.91
C HIS A 13 6.94 7.57 -20.18
N GLU A 14 6.99 6.24 -20.23
CA GLU A 14 5.83 5.36 -20.36
C GLU A 14 5.21 5.01 -19.00
N ASP A 15 5.75 5.56 -17.91
CA ASP A 15 5.24 5.35 -16.57
C ASP A 15 3.88 6.01 -16.36
N THR A 16 2.85 5.16 -16.38
CA THR A 16 1.46 5.57 -16.16
C THR A 16 1.20 6.11 -14.76
N PHE A 17 2.07 5.83 -13.79
CA PHE A 17 1.97 6.22 -12.38
C PHE A 17 3.12 7.14 -11.96
N ILE A 18 3.61 7.97 -12.89
CA ILE A 18 4.76 8.87 -12.70
C ILE A 18 4.65 9.78 -11.46
N LEU A 19 3.45 10.22 -11.07
CA LEU A 19 3.28 11.08 -9.89
C LEU A 19 3.52 10.30 -8.60
N LEU A 20 2.94 9.10 -8.50
CA LEU A 20 3.14 8.18 -7.38
C LEU A 20 4.63 7.85 -7.21
N ARG A 21 5.32 7.55 -8.32
CA ARG A 21 6.76 7.33 -8.35
C ARG A 21 7.55 8.55 -7.89
N LYS A 22 7.30 9.73 -8.47
CA LYS A 22 8.03 10.96 -8.10
C LYS A 22 7.86 11.32 -6.63
N LEU A 23 6.64 11.19 -6.11
CA LEU A 23 6.32 11.59 -4.74
C LEU A 23 6.81 10.58 -3.70
N PHE A 24 6.67 9.27 -3.92
CA PHE A 24 6.96 8.28 -2.87
C PHE A 24 8.31 7.57 -3.05
N TYR A 25 8.74 7.39 -4.30
CA TYR A 25 10.02 6.79 -4.62
C TYR A 25 11.12 7.85 -4.78
N ASP A 26 11.01 8.76 -5.76
CA ASP A 26 12.11 9.69 -6.06
C ASP A 26 12.38 10.65 -4.89
N PHE A 27 11.33 11.30 -4.36
CA PHE A 27 11.46 12.18 -3.19
C PHE A 27 11.91 11.43 -1.93
N GLY A 28 11.34 10.24 -1.68
CA GLY A 28 11.74 9.37 -0.57
C GLY A 28 13.20 8.88 -0.65
N HIS A 29 13.80 8.86 -1.85
CA HIS A 29 15.20 8.46 -2.04
C HIS A 29 16.17 9.64 -2.00
N THR A 30 15.68 10.89 -1.91
CA THR A 30 16.55 12.06 -1.75
C THR A 30 17.37 12.00 -0.47
N ARG A 31 18.62 12.47 -0.52
CA ARG A 31 19.50 12.55 0.66
C ARG A 31 18.87 13.35 1.79
N THR A 32 18.21 14.46 1.45
CA THR A 32 17.53 15.35 2.40
C THR A 32 16.44 14.61 3.18
N TYR A 33 15.56 13.89 2.48
CA TYR A 33 14.51 13.10 3.13
C TYR A 33 15.09 12.05 4.08
N LYS A 34 16.12 11.29 3.65
CA LYS A 34 16.71 10.23 4.50
C LYS A 34 17.32 10.80 5.78
N ILE A 35 17.96 11.97 5.70
CA ILE A 35 18.53 12.65 6.86
C ILE A 35 17.41 13.12 7.80
N LEU A 36 16.40 13.81 7.27
CA LEU A 36 15.26 14.28 8.05
C LEU A 36 14.49 13.13 8.72
N ASN A 37 14.30 12.01 8.02
CA ASN A 37 13.63 10.83 8.59
C ASN A 37 14.40 10.23 9.75
N LYS A 38 15.73 10.14 9.64
CA LYS A 38 16.57 9.66 10.75
C LYS A 38 16.45 10.58 11.97
N TYR A 39 16.57 11.89 11.79
CA TYR A 39 16.39 12.85 12.88
C TYR A 39 14.99 12.78 13.51
N SER A 40 13.96 12.68 12.67
CA SER A 40 12.58 12.51 13.13
C SER A 40 12.41 11.25 13.97
N VAL A 41 12.97 10.11 13.54
CA VAL A 41 12.94 8.85 14.30
C VAL A 41 13.59 9.02 15.68
N TYR A 42 14.79 9.60 15.76
CA TYR A 42 15.46 9.82 17.05
C TYR A 42 14.62 10.72 17.97
N LEU A 43 14.08 11.82 17.43
CA LEU A 43 13.23 12.73 18.19
C LEU A 43 11.99 12.02 18.74
N HIS A 44 11.27 11.28 17.90
CA HIS A 44 10.06 10.56 18.32
C HIS A 44 10.37 9.44 19.32
N ILE A 45 11.49 8.71 19.18
CA ILE A 45 11.92 7.73 20.20
C ILE A 45 12.16 8.42 21.55
N CYS A 46 12.89 9.53 21.57
CA CYS A 46 13.16 10.28 22.80
C CYS A 46 11.85 10.75 23.45
N VAL A 47 10.94 11.33 22.67
CA VAL A 47 9.64 11.78 23.19
C VAL A 47 8.79 10.62 23.70
N HIS A 48 8.77 9.49 22.99
CA HIS A 48 8.07 8.28 23.45
C HIS A 48 8.60 7.79 24.80
N VAL A 49 9.92 7.73 24.96
CA VAL A 49 10.53 7.33 26.24
C VAL A 49 10.16 8.31 27.36
N LEU A 50 10.21 9.62 27.08
CA LEU A 50 9.78 10.64 28.06
C LEU A 50 8.31 10.48 28.45
N GLN A 51 7.42 10.18 27.51
CA GLN A 51 6.00 9.93 27.78
C GLN A 51 5.82 8.70 28.69
N PHE A 52 6.54 7.59 28.45
CA PHE A 52 6.49 6.43 29.34
C PHE A 52 7.03 6.74 30.75
N CYS A 53 8.12 7.50 30.85
CA CYS A 53 8.64 7.96 32.13
C CYS A 53 7.64 8.86 32.88
N TYR A 54 6.90 9.70 32.16
CA TYR A 54 5.85 10.54 32.73
C TYR A 54 4.69 9.70 33.27
N ILE A 55 4.20 8.71 32.50
CA ILE A 55 3.14 7.79 32.96
C ILE A 55 3.58 7.06 34.24
N TYR A 56 4.84 6.60 34.29
CA TYR A 56 5.37 5.92 35.46
C TYR A 56 5.41 6.81 36.72
N ARG A 57 5.69 8.11 36.55
CA ARG A 57 5.73 9.07 37.66
C ARG A 57 4.35 9.55 38.12
N HIS A 58 3.37 9.58 37.22
CA HIS A 58 2.03 10.08 37.47
C HIS A 58 0.98 9.00 37.21
N PRO A 59 0.84 8.01 38.11
CA PRO A 59 -0.09 6.89 37.93
C PRO A 59 -1.57 7.33 37.86
N ASP A 60 -1.90 8.50 38.41
CA ASP A 60 -3.25 9.08 38.35
C ASP A 60 -3.60 9.68 36.97
N THR A 61 -2.65 9.72 36.04
CA THR A 61 -2.92 10.21 34.69
C THR A 61 -3.93 9.28 34.00
N ASP A 62 -4.99 9.86 33.43
CA ASP A 62 -5.99 9.11 32.67
C ASP A 62 -5.37 8.46 31.42
N PHE A 63 -4.86 7.24 31.61
CA PHE A 63 -4.17 6.48 30.57
C PHE A 63 -5.11 6.17 29.40
N SER A 64 -6.41 5.99 29.68
CA SER A 64 -7.40 5.64 28.67
C SER A 64 -7.46 6.73 27.59
N ARG A 65 -7.45 8.00 28.01
CA ARG A 65 -7.48 9.18 27.13
C ARG A 65 -6.26 9.31 26.22
N TYR A 66 -5.06 9.04 26.73
CA TYR A 66 -3.81 9.27 25.98
C TYR A 66 -3.29 8.05 25.22
N SER A 67 -3.74 6.85 25.60
CA SER A 67 -3.28 5.58 25.02
C SER A 67 -3.43 5.54 23.50
N THR A 68 -4.50 6.12 22.96
CA THR A 68 -4.79 6.12 21.52
C THR A 68 -3.74 6.86 20.70
N MET A 69 -3.36 8.06 21.10
CA MET A 69 -2.33 8.81 20.37
C MET A 69 -0.95 8.19 20.58
N LEU A 70 -0.68 7.60 21.75
CA LEU A 70 0.58 6.89 22.01
C LEU A 70 0.74 5.65 21.11
N ILE A 71 -0.32 4.84 20.95
CA ILE A 71 -0.35 3.66 20.07
C ILE A 71 -0.21 4.10 18.61
N ASN A 72 -0.97 5.12 18.17
CA ASN A 72 -0.85 5.65 16.81
C ASN A 72 0.57 6.14 16.51
N MET A 73 1.19 6.90 17.42
CA MET A 73 2.57 7.35 17.25
C MET A 73 3.58 6.20 17.26
N THR A 74 3.31 5.12 17.99
CA THR A 74 4.13 3.90 17.91
C THR A 74 4.04 3.25 16.53
N PHE A 75 2.84 3.22 15.93
CA PHE A 75 2.65 2.79 14.53
C PHE A 75 3.40 3.69 13.54
N VAL A 76 3.33 5.02 13.71
CA VAL A 76 4.08 5.99 12.90
C VAL A 76 5.58 5.73 13.00
N LEU A 77 6.08 5.53 14.22
CA LEU A 77 7.50 5.29 14.48
C LEU A 77 7.97 3.98 13.83
N ALA A 78 7.19 2.91 13.95
CA ALA A 78 7.45 1.65 13.27
C ALA A 78 7.51 1.88 11.74
N SER A 79 6.58 2.65 11.17
CA SER A 79 6.59 2.97 9.73
C SER A 79 7.87 3.70 9.30
N MET A 80 8.30 4.71 10.06
CA MET A 80 9.55 5.42 9.78
C MET A 80 10.76 4.49 9.84
N ILE A 81 10.84 3.64 10.87
CA ILE A 81 11.94 2.69 11.05
C ILE A 81 11.99 1.69 9.88
N PHE A 82 10.87 1.09 9.51
CA PHE A 82 10.80 0.18 8.37
C PHE A 82 11.09 0.86 7.04
N SER A 83 10.71 2.13 6.87
CA SER A 83 11.05 2.89 5.65
C SER A 83 12.56 3.10 5.46
N ILE A 84 13.36 3.02 6.54
CA ILE A 84 14.82 3.06 6.49
C ILE A 84 15.36 1.66 6.16
N PHE A 85 14.87 0.63 6.86
CA PHE A 85 15.36 -0.75 6.68
C PHE A 85 15.06 -1.33 5.30
N LEU A 86 13.89 -1.02 4.72
CA LEU A 86 13.45 -1.58 3.45
C LEU A 86 13.91 -0.77 2.23
N ASP A 87 14.56 0.39 2.42
CA ASP A 87 14.89 1.32 1.33
C ASP A 87 15.75 0.66 0.23
N LYS A 88 16.72 -0.17 0.63
CA LYS A 88 17.60 -0.88 -0.31
C LYS A 88 16.83 -1.96 -1.08
N ASP A 89 16.13 -2.84 -0.36
CA ASP A 89 15.41 -3.97 -0.96
C ASP A 89 14.33 -3.45 -1.95
N ILE A 90 13.63 -2.37 -1.60
CA ILE A 90 12.62 -1.76 -2.47
C ILE A 90 13.27 -1.14 -3.71
N ASN A 91 14.40 -0.45 -3.56
CA ASN A 91 15.11 0.12 -4.69
C ASN A 91 15.57 -0.97 -5.69
N GLU A 92 16.09 -2.09 -5.18
CA GLU A 92 16.49 -3.23 -6.02
C GLU A 92 15.29 -3.83 -6.78
N ILE A 93 14.14 -3.98 -6.13
CA ILE A 93 12.93 -4.47 -6.80
C ILE A 93 12.45 -3.49 -7.88
N ILE A 94 12.38 -2.19 -7.59
CA ILE A 94 11.87 -1.21 -8.55
C ILE A 94 12.78 -1.15 -9.79
N GLN A 95 14.10 -1.16 -9.60
CA GLN A 95 15.06 -1.22 -10.71
C GLN A 95 14.92 -2.52 -11.51
N ALA A 96 14.76 -3.66 -10.83
CA ALA A 96 14.55 -4.93 -11.49
C ALA A 96 13.22 -4.95 -12.28
N LEU A 97 12.15 -4.37 -11.72
CA LEU A 97 10.85 -4.23 -12.37
C LEU A 97 10.99 -3.42 -13.66
N ASP A 98 11.51 -2.20 -13.57
CA ASP A 98 11.72 -1.29 -14.71
C ASP A 98 12.51 -1.96 -15.85
N SER A 99 13.46 -2.85 -15.53
CA SER A 99 14.26 -3.54 -16.56
C SER A 99 13.53 -4.67 -17.31
N LYS A 100 12.43 -5.22 -16.75
CA LYS A 100 11.76 -6.43 -17.27
C LYS A 100 10.30 -6.22 -17.71
N LEU A 101 9.73 -5.04 -17.46
CA LEU A 101 8.35 -4.75 -17.86
C LEU A 101 8.18 -4.60 -19.37
N TRP A 102 7.02 -5.06 -19.86
CA TRP A 102 6.57 -4.77 -21.20
C TRP A 102 6.09 -3.33 -21.31
N SER A 103 6.34 -2.73 -22.47
CA SER A 103 5.75 -1.44 -22.83
C SER A 103 4.24 -1.59 -23.02
N ILE A 104 3.48 -0.58 -22.60
CA ILE A 104 2.03 -0.47 -22.82
C ILE A 104 1.72 -0.30 -24.32
N HIS A 105 2.72 0.02 -25.14
CA HIS A 105 2.59 0.09 -26.59
C HIS A 105 2.77 -1.26 -27.30
N SER A 106 3.01 -2.35 -26.56
CA SER A 106 3.08 -3.71 -27.12
C SER A 106 1.72 -4.26 -27.58
N VAL A 107 0.62 -3.64 -27.13
CA VAL A 107 -0.77 -3.99 -27.45
C VAL A 107 -1.40 -2.99 -28.41
N ASP A 108 -2.64 -3.29 -28.85
CA ASP A 108 -3.39 -2.39 -29.73
C ASP A 108 -3.49 -0.95 -29.17
N PRO A 109 -3.30 0.09 -30.01
CA PRO A 109 -3.34 1.49 -29.57
C PRO A 109 -4.62 1.89 -28.83
N ARG A 110 -5.76 1.28 -29.12
CA ARG A 110 -7.02 1.55 -28.39
C ARG A 110 -6.95 1.04 -26.96
N VAL A 111 -6.38 -0.15 -26.76
CA VAL A 111 -6.15 -0.74 -25.44
C VAL A 111 -5.12 0.09 -24.65
N SER A 112 -4.02 0.45 -25.31
CA SER A 112 -2.97 1.30 -24.73
C SER A 112 -3.52 2.65 -24.24
N LYS A 113 -4.31 3.35 -25.08
CA LYS A 113 -5.00 4.60 -24.69
C LYS A 113 -5.96 4.41 -23.53
N LYS A 114 -6.71 3.30 -23.49
CA LYS A 114 -7.63 2.98 -22.40
C LYS A 114 -6.90 2.77 -21.07
N ILE A 115 -5.77 2.06 -21.08
CA ILE A 115 -4.90 1.88 -19.91
C ILE A 115 -4.41 3.25 -19.44
N GLN A 116 -3.81 4.04 -20.33
CA GLN A 116 -3.28 5.37 -19.99
C GLN A 116 -4.35 6.29 -19.39
N TYR A 117 -5.55 6.32 -19.96
CA TYR A 117 -6.64 7.14 -19.45
C TYR A 117 -7.06 6.71 -18.03
N LYS A 118 -7.28 5.41 -17.81
CA LYS A 118 -7.65 4.87 -16.49
C LYS A 118 -6.54 5.13 -15.44
N SER A 119 -5.30 4.82 -15.78
CA SER A 119 -4.16 5.01 -14.87
C SER A 119 -3.91 6.47 -14.56
N ARG A 120 -4.01 7.39 -15.54
CA ARG A 120 -3.91 8.84 -15.27
C ARG A 120 -5.01 9.31 -14.34
N LYS A 121 -6.27 8.94 -14.59
CA LYS A 121 -7.39 9.32 -13.72
C LYS A 121 -7.17 8.83 -12.29
N PHE A 122 -6.77 7.57 -12.12
CA PHE A 122 -6.46 7.00 -10.82
C PHE A 122 -5.29 7.75 -10.16
N ASN A 123 -4.18 7.91 -10.87
CA ASN A 123 -2.97 8.57 -10.38
C ASN A 123 -3.24 10.02 -9.93
N TYR A 124 -3.97 10.81 -10.71
CA TYR A 124 -4.28 12.20 -10.33
C TYR A 124 -5.24 12.27 -9.15
N LEU A 125 -6.38 11.57 -9.21
CA LEU A 125 -7.40 11.65 -8.17
C LEU A 125 -6.84 11.16 -6.82
N PHE A 126 -6.18 10.01 -6.85
CA PHE A 126 -5.70 9.36 -5.63
C PHE A 126 -4.50 10.08 -5.01
N THR A 127 -3.53 10.49 -5.84
CA THR A 127 -2.37 11.26 -5.37
C THR A 127 -2.80 12.62 -4.82
N TYR A 128 -3.75 13.30 -5.48
CA TYR A 128 -4.23 14.60 -5.01
C TYR A 128 -4.96 14.48 -3.67
N ALA A 129 -5.86 13.51 -3.53
CA ALA A 129 -6.56 13.26 -2.27
C ALA A 129 -5.58 13.04 -1.11
N LEU A 130 -4.49 12.31 -1.37
CA LEU A 130 -3.46 12.09 -0.38
C LEU A 130 -2.65 13.34 -0.03
N LEU A 131 -2.26 14.14 -1.02
CA LEU A 131 -1.53 15.39 -0.77
C LEU A 131 -2.36 16.34 0.07
N VAL A 132 -3.67 16.41 -0.22
CA VAL A 132 -4.62 17.18 0.59
C VAL A 132 -4.68 16.61 2.01
N LEU A 133 -4.83 15.30 2.18
CA LEU A 133 -4.89 14.68 3.51
C LEU A 133 -3.60 14.92 4.32
N THR A 134 -2.43 14.69 3.71
CA THR A 134 -1.11 14.88 4.36
C THR A 134 -0.87 16.34 4.71
N GLY A 135 -1.20 17.25 3.78
CA GLY A 135 -1.12 18.70 4.01
C GLY A 135 -2.07 19.15 5.12
N SER A 136 -3.29 18.62 5.15
CA SER A 136 -4.29 18.95 6.18
C SER A 136 -3.83 18.51 7.57
N ILE A 137 -3.26 17.30 7.68
CA ILE A 137 -2.66 16.83 8.93
C ILE A 137 -1.50 17.72 9.34
N GLY A 138 -0.62 18.07 8.40
CA GLY A 138 0.50 18.96 8.69
C GLY A 138 0.04 20.29 9.27
N VAL A 139 -0.93 20.93 8.62
CA VAL A 139 -1.48 22.23 9.04
C VAL A 139 -2.22 22.14 10.38
N VAL A 140 -3.09 21.15 10.57
CA VAL A 140 -3.90 20.99 11.79
C VAL A 140 -3.07 20.48 12.99
N SER A 141 -1.96 19.79 12.71
CA SER A 141 -0.99 19.36 13.73
C SER A 141 -0.07 20.48 14.19
N LEU A 142 0.03 21.60 13.46
CA LEU A 142 0.75 22.76 13.98
C LEU A 142 0.06 23.26 15.23
N SER A 143 0.84 23.52 16.28
CA SER A 143 0.35 23.92 17.60
C SER A 143 -0.13 25.39 17.68
N VAL A 144 -0.71 25.87 16.59
CA VAL A 144 -1.17 27.27 16.41
C VAL A 144 -2.65 27.40 16.82
N TRP A 145 -3.41 26.30 16.78
CA TRP A 145 -4.85 26.33 17.02
C TRP A 145 -5.27 25.39 18.15
N GLY A 146 -5.92 25.94 19.17
CA GLY A 146 -6.50 25.19 20.28
C GLY A 146 -5.45 24.57 21.22
N SER A 147 -5.92 23.95 22.30
CA SER A 147 -5.03 23.19 23.18
C SER A 147 -4.82 21.77 22.62
N GLU A 148 -3.58 21.27 22.66
CA GLU A 148 -3.23 19.92 22.19
C GLU A 148 -3.22 18.88 23.32
N ASP A 149 -3.33 19.33 24.57
CA ASP A 149 -3.24 18.52 25.76
C ASP A 149 -4.42 17.55 25.94
N GLU A 150 -5.52 17.73 25.22
CA GLU A 150 -6.64 16.78 25.24
C GLU A 150 -6.33 15.45 24.55
N LEU A 151 -5.41 15.46 23.58
CA LEU A 151 -5.08 14.31 22.73
C LEU A 151 -3.64 13.83 22.95
N TYR A 152 -2.71 14.75 23.20
CA TYR A 152 -1.28 14.44 23.21
C TYR A 152 -0.66 14.58 24.59
N LEU A 153 -0.33 13.43 25.19
CA LEU A 153 0.40 13.36 26.46
C LEU A 153 1.74 14.09 26.43
N SER A 154 2.38 14.18 25.25
CA SER A 154 3.68 14.85 25.09
C SER A 154 3.63 16.30 25.55
N VAL A 155 2.49 16.96 25.41
CA VAL A 155 2.30 18.36 25.82
C VAL A 155 2.41 18.49 27.33
N LEU A 156 1.78 17.58 28.08
CA LEU A 156 1.86 17.54 29.54
C LEU A 156 3.27 17.18 30.00
N THR A 157 3.87 16.16 29.37
CA THR A 157 5.26 15.76 29.65
C THR A 157 6.23 16.91 29.43
N PHE A 158 6.05 17.73 28.39
CA PHE A 158 6.93 18.88 28.16
C PHE A 158 6.72 19.99 29.17
N LYS A 159 5.47 20.28 29.56
CA LYS A 159 5.14 21.28 30.59
C LYS A 159 5.79 20.91 31.92
N ASP A 160 5.69 19.65 32.33
CA ASP A 160 6.26 19.13 33.58
C ASP A 160 7.80 19.17 33.59
N LEU A 161 8.44 18.67 32.53
CA LEU A 161 9.90 18.54 32.49
C LEU A 161 10.66 19.84 32.19
N PHE A 162 10.09 20.73 31.37
CA PHE A 162 10.82 21.88 30.82
C PHE A 162 10.24 23.24 31.25
N GLY A 163 9.11 23.26 31.96
CA GLY A 163 8.51 24.49 32.48
C GLY A 163 8.26 25.53 31.37
N SER A 164 8.92 26.69 31.45
CA SER A 164 8.80 27.78 30.48
C SER A 164 9.31 27.43 29.07
N TRP A 165 10.27 26.52 28.95
CA TRP A 165 10.82 26.09 27.65
C TRP A 165 9.93 25.07 26.92
N SER A 166 8.90 24.57 27.59
CA SER A 166 7.96 23.58 27.02
C SER A 166 7.33 24.02 25.70
N SER A 167 7.02 25.32 25.55
CA SER A 167 6.43 25.86 24.33
C SER A 167 7.36 25.71 23.12
N VAL A 168 8.65 26.02 23.27
CA VAL A 168 9.62 25.93 22.16
C VAL A 168 9.80 24.48 21.73
N ILE A 169 9.96 23.57 22.69
CA ILE A 169 10.11 22.13 22.45
C ILE A 169 8.85 21.56 21.80
N LYS A 170 7.67 21.97 22.27
CA LYS A 170 6.38 21.59 21.69
C LYS A 170 6.32 21.95 20.20
N HIS A 171 6.57 23.22 19.84
CA HIS A 171 6.52 23.65 18.44
C HIS A 171 7.53 22.88 17.57
N PHE A 172 8.75 22.67 18.07
CA PHE A 172 9.76 21.89 17.35
C PHE A 172 9.30 20.44 17.11
N TYR A 173 8.70 19.79 18.11
CA TYR A 173 8.16 18.43 18.00
C TYR A 173 6.98 18.35 17.03
N PHE A 174 6.01 19.25 17.11
CA PHE A 174 4.85 19.22 16.21
C PHE A 174 5.21 19.57 14.75
N CYS A 175 6.28 20.34 14.52
CA CYS A 175 6.80 20.55 13.16
C CYS A 175 7.23 19.24 12.47
N THR A 176 7.67 18.22 13.22
CA THR A 176 8.05 16.92 12.64
C THR A 176 6.83 16.07 12.25
N PHE A 177 5.61 16.43 12.65
CA PHE A 177 4.40 15.63 12.35
C PHE A 177 4.06 15.63 10.87
N SER A 178 4.30 16.73 10.15
CA SER A 178 4.10 16.77 8.70
C SER A 178 4.98 15.73 8.00
N PHE A 179 6.23 15.63 8.47
CA PHE A 179 7.19 14.66 7.97
C PHE A 179 6.79 13.23 8.37
N ALA A 180 6.32 13.07 9.60
CA ALA A 180 5.81 11.81 10.12
C ALA A 180 4.62 11.28 9.34
N ALA A 181 3.64 12.15 9.05
CA ALA A 181 2.48 11.84 8.24
C ALA A 181 2.88 11.35 6.85
N TYR A 182 3.83 12.02 6.18
CA TYR A 182 4.35 11.55 4.90
C TYR A 182 5.01 10.16 5.02
N SER A 183 5.80 9.92 6.06
CA SER A 183 6.45 8.61 6.28
C SER A 183 5.45 7.46 6.48
N ILE A 184 4.29 7.71 7.11
CA ILE A 184 3.21 6.71 7.23
C ILE A 184 2.77 6.23 5.85
N PHE A 185 2.55 7.16 4.93
CA PHE A 185 2.05 6.85 3.60
C PHE A 185 3.11 6.32 2.65
N ARG A 186 4.40 6.65 2.86
CA ARG A 186 5.46 6.29 1.93
C ARG A 186 5.50 4.80 1.58
N LEU A 187 5.55 3.92 2.57
CA LEU A 187 5.66 2.48 2.34
C LEU A 187 4.38 1.88 1.69
N PRO A 188 3.15 2.10 2.22
CA PRO A 188 1.92 1.64 1.58
C PRO A 188 1.79 2.09 0.12
N PHE A 189 2.16 3.33 -0.18
CA PHE A 189 2.01 3.89 -1.52
C PHE A 189 3.08 3.39 -2.50
N LEU A 190 4.29 3.15 -2.01
CA LEU A 190 5.33 2.52 -2.80
C LEU A 190 4.96 1.07 -3.16
N MET A 191 4.33 0.37 -2.22
CA MET A 191 3.73 -0.94 -2.47
C MET A 191 2.61 -0.86 -3.51
N LEU A 192 1.66 0.06 -3.33
CA LEU A 192 0.58 0.29 -4.29
C LEU A 192 1.14 0.59 -5.70
N TYR A 193 2.19 1.42 -5.81
CA TYR A 193 2.85 1.70 -7.09
C TYR A 193 3.34 0.41 -7.77
N VAL A 194 4.11 -0.42 -7.06
CA VAL A 194 4.61 -1.69 -7.60
C VAL A 194 3.45 -2.61 -8.00
N PHE A 195 2.40 -2.66 -7.19
CA PHE A 195 1.23 -3.48 -7.44
C PHE A 195 0.43 -3.03 -8.67
N LEU A 196 0.20 -1.73 -8.84
CA LEU A 196 -0.44 -1.17 -10.03
C LEU A 196 0.38 -1.43 -11.30
N GLN A 197 1.71 -1.39 -11.20
CA GLN A 197 2.57 -1.77 -12.32
C GLN A 197 2.43 -3.26 -12.66
N LEU A 198 2.42 -4.14 -11.66
CA LEU A 198 2.19 -5.58 -11.88
C LEU A 198 0.79 -5.87 -12.44
N GLU A 199 -0.25 -5.16 -11.97
CA GLU A 199 -1.63 -5.22 -12.49
C GLU A 199 -1.64 -4.96 -14.00
N ILE A 200 -1.04 -3.87 -14.46
CA ILE A 200 -0.92 -3.55 -15.89
C ILE A 200 -0.22 -4.68 -16.64
N GLN A 201 0.82 -5.28 -16.08
CA GLN A 201 1.59 -6.32 -16.76
C GLN A 201 0.83 -7.64 -16.88
N PHE A 202 0.10 -8.05 -15.85
CA PHE A 202 -0.83 -9.18 -15.95
C PHE A 202 -1.93 -8.89 -16.98
N TYR A 203 -2.49 -7.68 -16.97
CA TYR A 203 -3.46 -7.26 -17.96
C TYR A 203 -2.91 -7.33 -19.40
N LEU A 204 -1.67 -6.89 -19.63
CA LEU A 204 -1.01 -6.99 -20.95
C LEU A 204 -0.84 -8.45 -21.37
N VAL A 205 -0.39 -9.34 -20.46
CA VAL A 205 -0.30 -10.78 -20.72
C VAL A 205 -1.67 -11.36 -21.12
N ASN A 206 -2.72 -11.00 -20.39
CA ASN A 206 -4.09 -11.43 -20.67
C ASN A 206 -4.55 -10.98 -22.06
N LYS A 207 -4.21 -9.74 -22.46
CA LYS A 207 -4.50 -9.24 -23.81
C LYS A 207 -3.71 -9.92 -24.91
N HIS A 208 -2.44 -10.24 -24.68
CA HIS A 208 -1.64 -11.03 -25.64
C HIS A 208 -2.18 -12.46 -25.77
N ILE A 209 -2.61 -13.10 -24.68
CA ILE A 209 -3.25 -14.43 -24.71
C ILE A 209 -4.54 -14.39 -25.55
N LEU A 210 -5.41 -13.42 -25.31
CA LEU A 210 -6.65 -13.28 -26.08
C LEU A 210 -6.37 -12.96 -27.56
N ALA A 211 -5.31 -12.23 -27.88
CA ALA A 211 -4.92 -11.98 -29.27
C ALA A 211 -4.55 -13.27 -30.02
N ILE A 212 -4.03 -14.30 -29.34
CA ILE A 212 -3.78 -15.63 -29.95
C ILE A 212 -5.09 -16.29 -30.37
N SER A 213 -6.21 -15.99 -29.69
CA SER A 213 -7.52 -16.58 -29.99
C SER A 213 -8.26 -15.95 -31.18
N ILE A 214 -7.96 -14.68 -31.50
CA ILE A 214 -8.74 -13.86 -32.44
C ILE A 214 -8.15 -13.90 -33.87
N ASP A 215 -6.84 -14.11 -34.00
CA ASP A 215 -6.10 -13.92 -35.27
C ASP A 215 -6.26 -15.10 -36.27
N ASP A 216 -6.87 -16.20 -35.84
CA ASP A 216 -6.84 -17.46 -36.57
C ASP A 216 -8.19 -17.80 -37.20
N ASN A 217 -8.31 -17.54 -38.51
CA ASN A 217 -9.39 -18.10 -39.34
C ASN A 217 -9.31 -19.64 -39.26
N VAL A 218 -10.33 -20.26 -38.65
CA VAL A 218 -10.35 -21.69 -38.26
C VAL A 218 -9.94 -22.63 -39.41
N GLU A 219 -10.24 -22.27 -40.66
CA GLU A 219 -9.95 -23.07 -41.86
C GLU A 219 -8.45 -23.25 -42.17
N ASN A 220 -7.58 -22.33 -41.73
CA ASN A 220 -6.13 -22.38 -42.04
C ASN A 220 -5.25 -22.85 -40.87
N VAL A 221 -5.84 -23.09 -39.70
CA VAL A 221 -5.12 -23.34 -38.43
C VAL A 221 -4.23 -24.59 -38.48
N HIS A 222 -4.53 -25.56 -39.34
CA HIS A 222 -3.73 -26.78 -39.49
C HIS A 222 -2.38 -26.57 -40.20
N LYS A 223 -2.14 -25.41 -40.81
CA LYS A 223 -0.84 -25.10 -41.43
C LYS A 223 0.27 -25.10 -40.37
N TRP A 224 1.35 -25.85 -40.62
CA TRP A 224 2.49 -25.97 -39.71
C TRP A 224 3.07 -24.61 -39.29
N VAL A 225 3.09 -23.63 -40.21
CA VAL A 225 3.57 -22.27 -39.95
C VAL A 225 2.73 -21.57 -38.87
N ILE A 226 1.40 -21.68 -38.94
CA ILE A 226 0.47 -21.10 -37.96
C ILE A 226 0.62 -21.79 -36.60
N GLN A 227 0.67 -23.13 -36.58
CA GLN A 227 0.89 -23.87 -35.33
C GLN A 227 2.22 -23.51 -34.65
N LYS A 228 3.28 -23.29 -35.43
CA LYS A 228 4.59 -22.86 -34.92
C LYS A 228 4.54 -21.42 -34.38
N ASP A 229 3.75 -20.54 -35.01
CA ASP A 229 3.55 -19.16 -34.54
C ASP A 229 2.75 -19.13 -33.24
N ILE A 230 1.63 -19.86 -33.15
CA ILE A 230 0.86 -20.07 -31.91
C ILE A 230 1.79 -20.57 -30.80
N GLN A 231 2.62 -21.59 -31.09
CA GLN A 231 3.58 -22.11 -30.11
C GLN A 231 4.52 -21.02 -29.59
N ARG A 232 5.07 -20.19 -30.48
CA ARG A 232 5.97 -19.09 -30.11
C ARG A 232 5.26 -18.05 -29.25
N LYS A 233 4.04 -17.64 -29.64
CA LYS A 233 3.21 -16.67 -28.90
C LYS A 233 2.88 -17.17 -27.49
N ILE A 234 2.50 -18.44 -27.33
CA ILE A 234 2.25 -19.03 -26.00
C ILE A 234 3.52 -19.05 -25.16
N ILE A 235 4.66 -19.50 -25.73
CA ILE A 235 5.95 -19.51 -25.01
C ILE A 235 6.32 -18.10 -24.54
N PHE A 236 6.08 -17.09 -25.37
CA PHE A 236 6.32 -15.69 -25.03
C PHE A 236 5.49 -15.24 -23.81
N CYS A 237 4.18 -15.51 -23.81
CA CYS A 237 3.30 -15.20 -22.68
C CYS A 237 3.68 -15.98 -21.41
N VAL A 238 4.01 -17.27 -21.52
CA VAL A 238 4.44 -18.11 -20.39
C VAL A 238 5.73 -17.57 -19.75
N LYS A 239 6.70 -17.17 -20.57
CA LYS A 239 7.95 -16.57 -20.08
C LYS A 239 7.68 -15.30 -19.27
N GLN A 240 6.82 -14.41 -19.78
CA GLN A 240 6.50 -13.18 -19.06
C GLN A 240 5.71 -13.44 -17.78
N HIS A 241 4.68 -14.30 -17.83
CA HIS A 241 3.92 -14.68 -16.64
C HIS A 241 4.82 -15.27 -15.54
N SER A 242 5.79 -16.10 -15.92
CA SER A 242 6.77 -16.67 -14.99
C SER A 242 7.71 -15.62 -14.40
N VAL A 243 8.05 -14.56 -15.15
CA VAL A 243 8.82 -13.42 -14.63
C VAL A 243 7.98 -12.63 -13.63
N LEU A 244 6.72 -12.31 -13.95
CA LEU A 244 5.81 -11.59 -13.06
C LEU A 244 5.56 -12.35 -11.76
N LYS A 245 5.29 -13.66 -11.83
CA LYS A 245 5.10 -14.50 -10.64
C LYS A 245 6.33 -14.48 -9.73
N ARG A 246 7.54 -14.53 -10.30
CA ARG A 246 8.79 -14.40 -9.53
C ARG A 246 8.93 -13.03 -8.86
N PHE A 247 8.54 -11.95 -9.54
CA PHE A 247 8.54 -10.62 -8.92
C PHE A 247 7.58 -10.53 -7.74
N VAL A 248 6.37 -11.08 -7.87
CA VAL A 248 5.41 -11.08 -6.77
C VAL A 248 5.94 -11.86 -5.57
N ILE A 249 6.59 -13.01 -5.80
CA ILE A 249 7.23 -13.80 -4.74
C ILE A 249 8.35 -13.00 -4.06
N GLN A 250 9.25 -12.37 -4.83
CA GLN A 250 10.32 -11.52 -4.27
C GLN A 250 9.75 -10.36 -3.45
N LEU A 251 8.68 -9.74 -3.93
CA LEU A 251 8.01 -8.66 -3.23
C LEU A 251 7.38 -9.14 -1.93
N PHE A 252 6.73 -10.31 -1.93
CA PHE A 252 6.19 -10.94 -0.73
C PHE A 252 7.28 -11.21 0.31
N GLU A 253 8.45 -11.67 -0.11
CA GLU A 253 9.60 -11.93 0.78
C GLU A 253 10.12 -10.67 1.50
N ILE A 254 9.93 -9.49 0.89
CA ILE A 254 10.23 -8.20 1.54
C ILE A 254 9.11 -7.83 2.51
N ILE A 255 7.84 -7.91 2.08
CA ILE A 255 6.67 -7.50 2.87
C ILE A 255 6.47 -8.38 4.10
N LYS A 256 6.77 -9.69 4.02
CA LYS A 256 6.50 -10.61 5.13
C LYS A 256 7.25 -10.24 6.42
N ARG A 257 8.37 -9.51 6.32
CA ARG A 257 9.16 -9.04 7.47
C ARG A 257 8.41 -7.99 8.30
N PRO A 258 7.96 -6.86 7.73
CA PRO A 258 7.23 -5.82 8.48
C PRO A 258 5.74 -6.15 8.72
N MET A 259 5.13 -7.04 7.92
CA MET A 259 3.68 -7.27 7.94
C MET A 259 3.10 -7.65 9.31
N PRO A 260 3.69 -8.56 10.13
CA PRO A 260 3.16 -8.87 11.46
C PRO A 260 3.08 -7.64 12.37
N ILE A 261 4.10 -6.79 12.34
CA ILE A 261 4.17 -5.60 13.20
C ILE A 261 3.14 -4.57 12.76
N PHE A 262 2.98 -4.35 11.45
CA PHE A 262 1.95 -3.44 10.94
C PHE A 262 0.53 -3.96 11.19
N LEU A 263 0.28 -5.26 11.06
CA LEU A 263 -1.04 -5.83 11.38
C LEU A 263 -1.37 -5.70 12.86
N PHE A 264 -0.40 -5.99 13.74
CA PHE A 264 -0.59 -5.87 15.18
C PHE A 264 -0.79 -4.42 15.61
N LEU A 265 0.13 -3.52 15.26
CA LEU A 265 0.04 -2.10 15.62
C LEU A 265 -1.14 -1.41 14.93
N GLY A 266 -1.43 -1.75 13.68
CA GLY A 266 -2.57 -1.24 12.92
C GLY A 266 -3.91 -1.69 13.53
N GLY A 267 -4.03 -2.97 13.90
CA GLY A 267 -5.20 -3.50 14.60
C GLY A 267 -5.41 -2.84 15.96
N LEU A 268 -4.36 -2.74 16.78
CA LEU A 268 -4.42 -2.05 18.07
C LEU A 268 -4.79 -0.57 17.92
N SER A 269 -4.22 0.12 16.93
CA SER A 269 -4.55 1.53 16.66
C SER A 269 -6.02 1.70 16.27
N SER A 270 -6.57 0.77 15.48
CA SER A 270 -7.97 0.79 15.03
C SER A 270 -8.93 0.54 16.20
N ILE A 271 -8.64 -0.45 17.05
CA ILE A 271 -9.41 -0.74 18.26
C ILE A 271 -9.37 0.47 19.19
N SER A 272 -8.17 1.01 19.46
CA SER A 272 -7.98 2.13 20.37
C SER A 272 -8.68 3.41 19.88
N LEU A 273 -8.64 3.69 18.57
CA LEU A 273 -9.37 4.82 17.99
C LEU A 273 -10.88 4.67 18.18
N MET A 274 -11.44 3.48 17.96
CA MET A 274 -12.88 3.25 18.14
C MET A 274 -13.29 3.38 19.60
N VAL A 275 -12.52 2.85 20.55
CA VAL A 275 -12.75 3.02 21.99
C VAL A 275 -12.75 4.49 22.37
N PHE A 276 -11.75 5.25 21.91
CA PHE A 276 -11.63 6.68 22.22
C PHE A 276 -12.79 7.50 21.67
N ILE A 277 -13.25 7.20 20.44
CA ILE A 277 -14.42 7.84 19.84
C ILE A 277 -15.68 7.59 20.69
N LEU A 278 -15.91 6.37 21.16
CA LEU A 278 -17.10 6.07 21.96
C LEU A 278 -17.07 6.69 23.36
N LEU A 279 -15.90 6.78 23.99
CA LEU A 279 -15.78 7.23 25.38
C LEU A 279 -15.61 8.75 25.53
N HIS A 280 -14.93 9.41 24.58
CA HIS A 280 -14.46 10.78 24.80
C HIS A 280 -14.91 11.80 23.76
N LEU A 281 -15.55 11.40 22.65
CA LEU A 281 -15.89 12.32 21.55
C LEU A 281 -16.70 13.55 22.00
N GLU A 282 -17.65 13.38 22.92
CA GLU A 282 -18.52 14.47 23.41
C GLU A 282 -17.77 15.50 24.26
N SER A 283 -16.65 15.09 24.87
CA SER A 283 -15.83 15.96 25.74
C SER A 283 -14.74 16.72 25.01
N LEU A 284 -14.59 16.51 23.70
CA LEU A 284 -13.54 17.15 22.90
C LEU A 284 -13.93 18.54 22.42
N ASN A 285 -12.95 19.43 22.43
CA ASN A 285 -13.06 20.71 21.74
C ASN A 285 -13.12 20.52 20.22
N ALA A 286 -13.75 21.46 19.52
CA ALA A 286 -13.95 21.38 18.06
C ALA A 286 -12.66 21.12 17.27
N ILE A 287 -11.53 21.72 17.68
CA ILE A 287 -10.24 21.56 17.03
C ILE A 287 -9.67 20.14 17.27
N SER A 288 -9.79 19.62 18.49
CA SER A 288 -9.40 18.24 18.83
C SER A 288 -10.26 17.22 18.07
N THR A 289 -11.54 17.51 17.88
CA THR A 289 -12.44 16.68 17.05
C THR A 289 -11.98 16.64 15.60
N VAL A 290 -11.57 17.77 15.01
CA VAL A 290 -11.00 17.81 13.65
C VAL A 290 -9.70 17.01 13.56
N ARG A 291 -8.81 17.13 14.56
CA ARG A 291 -7.56 16.34 14.64
C ARG A 291 -7.85 14.84 14.66
N LEU A 292 -8.78 14.42 15.53
CA LEU A 292 -9.20 13.02 15.63
C LEU A 292 -9.78 12.51 14.30
N PHE A 293 -10.65 13.30 13.67
CA PHE A 293 -11.24 12.97 12.37
C PHE A 293 -10.17 12.73 11.30
N LEU A 294 -9.16 13.60 11.21
CA LEU A 294 -8.05 13.41 10.27
C LEU A 294 -7.26 12.12 10.55
N VAL A 295 -7.01 11.79 11.82
CA VAL A 295 -6.35 10.52 12.19
C VAL A 295 -7.18 9.30 11.76
N VAL A 296 -8.50 9.36 11.94
CA VAL A 296 -9.43 8.31 11.46
C VAL A 296 -9.35 8.18 9.94
N CYS A 297 -9.38 9.29 9.20
CA CYS A 297 -9.23 9.26 7.73
C CYS A 297 -7.91 8.63 7.29
N VAL A 298 -6.80 8.94 7.97
CA VAL A 298 -5.48 8.34 7.69
C VAL A 298 -5.49 6.83 7.90
N ASN A 299 -6.05 6.40 9.03
CA ASN A 299 -6.13 4.98 9.37
C ASN A 299 -6.94 4.23 8.29
N ILE A 300 -8.10 4.77 7.91
CA ILE A 300 -8.95 4.21 6.87
C ILE A 300 -8.25 4.13 5.53
N MET A 301 -7.63 5.22 5.09
CA MET A 301 -6.92 5.27 3.82
C MET A 301 -5.74 4.31 3.79
N THR A 302 -5.03 4.13 4.90
CA THR A 302 -3.87 3.22 4.99
C THR A 302 -4.30 1.76 4.84
N VAL A 303 -5.32 1.33 5.60
CA VAL A 303 -5.86 -0.04 5.51
C VAL A 303 -6.44 -0.31 4.12
N TRP A 304 -7.24 0.64 3.60
CA TRP A 304 -7.84 0.53 2.29
C TRP A 304 -6.79 0.40 1.18
N THR A 305 -5.72 1.21 1.22
CA THR A 305 -4.65 1.18 0.21
C THR A 305 -3.96 -0.18 0.14
N PHE A 306 -3.65 -0.79 1.29
CA PHE A 306 -3.04 -2.12 1.32
C PHE A 306 -3.97 -3.21 0.76
N CYS A 307 -5.25 -3.18 1.15
CA CYS A 307 -6.21 -4.21 0.75
C CYS A 307 -6.63 -4.05 -0.72
N GLU A 308 -6.82 -2.83 -1.20
CA GLU A 308 -7.07 -2.51 -2.62
C GLU A 308 -5.95 -3.05 -3.51
N ALA A 309 -4.70 -2.83 -3.10
CA ALA A 309 -3.56 -3.25 -3.89
C ALA A 309 -3.39 -4.79 -3.93
N GLY A 310 -3.63 -5.46 -2.80
CA GLY A 310 -3.64 -6.92 -2.73
C GLY A 310 -4.76 -7.54 -3.57
N GLN A 311 -5.98 -7.01 -3.45
CA GLN A 311 -7.14 -7.51 -4.20
C GLN A 311 -6.94 -7.40 -5.72
N ARG A 312 -6.46 -6.26 -6.23
CA ARG A 312 -6.22 -6.06 -7.67
C ARG A 312 -5.31 -7.10 -8.29
N ILE A 313 -4.30 -7.54 -7.55
CA ILE A 313 -3.38 -8.58 -8.02
C ILE A 313 -4.04 -9.94 -8.04
N ILE A 314 -4.82 -10.27 -7.01
CA ILE A 314 -5.58 -11.51 -6.95
C ILE A 314 -6.52 -11.58 -8.15
N ASP A 315 -7.24 -10.50 -8.43
CA ASP A 315 -8.21 -10.42 -9.52
C ASP A 315 -7.54 -10.54 -10.90
N GLU A 316 -6.52 -9.73 -11.21
CA GLU A 316 -5.87 -9.74 -12.53
C GLU A 316 -5.00 -10.99 -12.77
N SER A 317 -4.39 -11.53 -11.71
CA SER A 317 -3.67 -12.81 -11.82
C SER A 317 -4.64 -13.98 -12.04
N GLY A 318 -5.81 -13.97 -11.39
CA GLY A 318 -6.89 -14.94 -11.61
C GLY A 318 -7.46 -14.86 -13.03
N ALA A 319 -7.63 -13.65 -13.58
CA ALA A 319 -8.11 -13.43 -14.94
C ALA A 319 -7.21 -14.04 -16.04
N THR A 320 -5.95 -14.38 -15.70
CA THR A 320 -5.06 -15.11 -16.61
C THR A 320 -5.61 -16.49 -16.95
N PHE A 321 -6.13 -17.21 -15.96
CA PHE A 321 -6.75 -18.52 -16.18
C PHE A 321 -7.96 -18.42 -17.10
N ASP A 322 -8.86 -17.47 -16.82
CA ASP A 322 -10.06 -17.25 -17.64
C ASP A 322 -9.72 -16.87 -19.09
N SER A 323 -8.64 -16.13 -19.29
CA SER A 323 -8.15 -15.77 -20.63
C SER A 323 -7.60 -16.98 -21.38
N LEU A 324 -6.93 -17.90 -20.68
CA LEU A 324 -6.40 -19.13 -21.27
C LEU A 324 -7.51 -20.11 -21.67
N VAL A 325 -8.56 -20.23 -20.85
CA VAL A 325 -9.72 -21.11 -21.16
C VAL A 325 -10.45 -20.68 -22.43
N LYS A 326 -10.48 -19.38 -22.73
CA LYS A 326 -11.12 -18.82 -23.94
C LYS A 326 -10.35 -19.09 -25.23
N CYS A 327 -9.14 -19.62 -25.17
CA CYS A 327 -8.36 -19.95 -26.37
C CYS A 327 -9.00 -21.13 -27.14
N PRO A 328 -8.99 -21.16 -28.48
CA PRO A 328 -9.54 -22.24 -29.29
C PRO A 328 -8.62 -23.47 -29.30
N TRP A 329 -8.31 -24.02 -28.12
CA TRP A 329 -7.33 -25.09 -27.94
C TRP A 329 -7.69 -26.37 -28.71
N TYR A 330 -8.97 -26.58 -28.99
CA TYR A 330 -9.47 -27.71 -29.78
C TYR A 330 -8.98 -27.69 -31.25
N SER A 331 -8.60 -26.54 -31.81
CA SER A 331 -8.06 -26.46 -33.17
C SER A 331 -6.54 -26.63 -33.22
N TRP A 332 -5.87 -26.66 -32.07
CA TRP A 332 -4.41 -26.69 -31.98
C TRP A 332 -3.83 -28.10 -32.00
N ASN A 333 -2.55 -28.23 -32.39
CA ASN A 333 -1.85 -29.51 -32.32
C ASN A 333 -1.59 -29.97 -30.87
N THR A 334 -1.26 -31.25 -30.69
CA THR A 334 -1.04 -31.86 -29.36
C THR A 334 0.02 -31.13 -28.54
N LYS A 335 1.06 -30.62 -29.19
CA LYS A 335 2.16 -29.90 -28.52
C LYS A 335 1.70 -28.57 -27.92
N ASN A 336 0.94 -27.78 -28.68
CA ASN A 336 0.38 -26.50 -28.27
C ASN A 336 -0.70 -26.69 -27.20
N ARG A 337 -1.56 -27.70 -27.33
CA ARG A 337 -2.53 -28.08 -26.29
C ARG A 337 -1.85 -28.41 -24.97
N ARG A 338 -0.79 -29.24 -25.00
CA ARG A 338 -0.03 -29.60 -23.79
C ARG A 338 0.59 -28.36 -23.12
N LEU A 339 1.16 -27.44 -23.91
CA LEU A 339 1.73 -26.20 -23.40
C LEU A 339 0.67 -25.30 -22.76
N LEU A 340 -0.51 -25.16 -23.38
CA LEU A 340 -1.61 -24.40 -22.82
C LEU A 340 -2.11 -25.00 -21.51
N VAL A 341 -2.27 -26.32 -21.44
CA VAL A 341 -2.69 -27.01 -20.21
C VAL A 341 -1.67 -26.79 -19.09
N MET A 342 -0.37 -26.90 -19.39
CA MET A 342 0.68 -26.56 -18.42
C MET A 342 0.57 -25.12 -17.94
N PHE A 343 0.25 -24.17 -18.83
CA PHE A 343 0.04 -22.79 -18.45
C PHE A 343 -1.20 -22.63 -17.56
N MET A 344 -2.34 -23.20 -17.95
CA MET A 344 -3.58 -23.17 -17.17
C MET A 344 -3.39 -23.73 -15.76
N VAL A 345 -2.73 -24.87 -15.61
CA VAL A 345 -2.44 -25.48 -14.30
C VAL A 345 -1.60 -24.54 -13.44
N ASN A 346 -0.60 -23.86 -14.02
CA ASN A 346 0.26 -22.93 -13.29
C ASN A 346 -0.39 -21.59 -12.93
N SER A 347 -1.46 -21.21 -13.64
CA SER A 347 -2.23 -19.99 -13.43
C SER A 347 -3.54 -20.22 -12.66
N ARG A 348 -3.87 -21.46 -12.30
CA ARG A 348 -5.12 -21.82 -11.59
C ARG A 348 -5.23 -21.15 -10.22
N VAL A 349 -4.12 -21.05 -9.49
CA VAL A 349 -4.09 -20.40 -8.19
C VAL A 349 -3.66 -18.94 -8.40
N PRO A 350 -4.55 -17.96 -8.13
CA PRO A 350 -4.18 -16.56 -8.24
C PRO A 350 -3.06 -16.25 -7.26
N VAL A 351 -2.23 -15.27 -7.61
CA VAL A 351 -1.13 -14.87 -6.75
C VAL A 351 -1.69 -14.01 -5.62
N SER A 352 -1.60 -14.51 -4.40
CA SER A 352 -2.09 -13.81 -3.20
C SER A 352 -0.99 -13.64 -2.17
N PHE A 353 -1.14 -12.62 -1.33
CA PHE A 353 -0.28 -12.35 -0.19
C PHE A 353 -0.91 -12.98 1.05
N TYR A 354 -0.35 -14.09 1.51
CA TYR A 354 -0.87 -14.86 2.64
C TYR A 354 0.14 -14.88 3.78
N LEU A 355 -0.27 -14.45 4.97
CA LEU A 355 0.54 -14.53 6.18
C LEU A 355 -0.29 -15.11 7.33
N ALA A 356 0.10 -16.28 7.85
CA ALA A 356 -0.50 -16.90 9.04
C ALA A 356 -2.05 -16.96 9.05
N GLY A 357 -2.67 -17.28 7.91
CA GLY A 357 -4.13 -17.31 7.79
C GLY A 357 -4.74 -16.06 7.16
N ILE A 358 -3.99 -14.96 7.11
CA ILE A 358 -4.50 -13.65 6.70
C ILE A 358 -4.11 -13.37 5.25
N THR A 359 -5.12 -13.12 4.43
CA THR A 359 -4.98 -12.61 3.05
C THR A 359 -5.08 -11.09 3.04
N LEU A 360 -4.22 -10.43 2.27
CA LEU A 360 -4.35 -8.99 1.98
C LEU A 360 -5.44 -8.78 0.92
N ASP A 361 -6.70 -8.84 1.35
CA ASP A 361 -7.89 -8.64 0.52
C ASP A 361 -8.90 -7.72 1.24
N TYR A 362 -10.06 -7.48 0.63
CA TYR A 362 -11.10 -6.69 1.28
C TYR A 362 -11.69 -7.34 2.55
N THR A 363 -11.60 -8.67 2.68
CA THR A 363 -12.04 -9.41 3.87
C THR A 363 -11.25 -8.96 5.09
N LEU A 364 -9.93 -8.73 4.95
CA LEU A 364 -9.09 -8.19 6.02
C LEU A 364 -9.59 -6.83 6.51
N THR A 365 -9.93 -5.92 5.58
CA THR A 365 -10.45 -4.58 5.93
C THR A 365 -11.71 -4.71 6.78
N VAL A 366 -12.68 -5.51 6.32
CA VAL A 366 -13.94 -5.72 7.03
C VAL A 366 -13.71 -6.33 8.41
N ASN A 367 -12.80 -7.31 8.50
CA ASN A 367 -12.48 -7.97 9.76
C ASN A 367 -11.83 -7.01 10.78
N ILE A 368 -10.89 -6.17 10.35
CA ILE A 368 -10.25 -5.18 11.24
C ILE A 368 -11.29 -4.22 11.83
N TYR A 369 -12.18 -3.67 11.01
CA TYR A 369 -13.22 -2.75 11.51
C TYR A 369 -14.26 -3.44 12.38
N ARG A 370 -14.68 -4.65 12.00
CA ARG A 370 -15.62 -5.43 12.81
C ARG A 370 -15.05 -5.71 14.19
N ILE A 371 -13.81 -6.20 14.26
CA ILE A 371 -13.12 -6.48 15.53
C ILE A 371 -12.94 -5.18 16.34
N SER A 372 -12.58 -4.08 15.68
CA SER A 372 -12.41 -2.78 16.34
C SER A 372 -13.71 -2.29 16.96
N PHE A 373 -14.82 -2.35 16.22
CA PHE A 373 -16.14 -1.94 16.69
C PHE A 373 -16.66 -2.85 17.82
N THR A 374 -16.57 -4.17 17.67
CA THR A 374 -17.03 -5.11 18.70
C THR A 374 -16.26 -4.93 20.02
N ASN A 375 -14.93 -4.80 19.96
CA ASN A 375 -14.15 -4.55 21.17
C ASN A 375 -14.48 -3.20 21.80
N ALA A 376 -14.62 -2.15 20.99
CA ALA A 376 -14.97 -0.83 21.48
C ALA A 376 -16.33 -0.81 22.21
N LEU A 377 -17.33 -1.52 21.66
CA LEU A 377 -18.64 -1.66 22.30
C LEU A 377 -18.56 -2.43 23.63
N VAL A 378 -17.73 -3.47 23.71
CA VAL A 378 -17.51 -4.21 24.97
C VAL A 378 -16.91 -3.29 26.04
N PHE A 379 -15.89 -2.51 25.71
CA PHE A 379 -15.29 -1.55 26.64
C PHE A 379 -16.28 -0.46 27.06
N TYR A 380 -17.07 0.05 26.13
CA TYR A 380 -18.10 1.04 26.42
C TYR A 380 -19.14 0.51 27.42
N ASN A 381 -19.63 -0.72 27.20
CA ASN A 381 -20.59 -1.35 28.10
C ASN A 381 -20.00 -1.64 29.49
N LEU A 382 -18.72 -2.01 29.58
CA LEU A 382 -18.05 -2.21 30.87
C LEU A 382 -17.96 -0.89 31.65
N ASN A 383 -17.65 0.22 30.97
CA ASN A 383 -17.53 1.54 31.60
C ASN A 383 -18.89 2.11 32.06
N GLN A 384 -20.00 1.73 31.42
CA GLN A 384 -21.34 2.13 31.90
C GLN A 384 -21.81 1.33 33.12
N ASN A 385 -21.28 0.12 33.32
CA ASN A 385 -21.69 -0.79 34.40
C ASN A 385 -20.80 -0.71 35.65
N SER A 386 -19.68 0.01 35.58
CA SER A 386 -18.79 0.35 36.71
C SER A 386 -19.17 1.69 37.30
#